data_AF-A0A975YJG3-F1
#
_entry.id   AF-A0A975YJG3-F1
#
_cell.length_a   1.000
_cell.length_b   1.000
_cell.length_c   1.000
_cell.angle_alpha   90.00
_cell.angle_beta   90.00
_cell.angle_gamma   90.00
#
_symmetry.space_group_name_H-M   'P 1'
#
loop_
_entity.id
_entity.type
_entity.pdbx_description
1 polymer ?
#
loop_
_entity_poly.entity_id
_entity_poly.type
_entity_poly.pdbx_seq_one_letter_code
_entity_poly.pdbx_strand_id
1 'polypeptide(L)'
;MSEPEATHMPTLPRRSLLAALALSPAAATAAPVPTETGFTQDWFHEGFLDLREDLAEATAAGQRFAVVFDKRGCPYCREMHTDHLAQPEIEGFIRPRFRMVQLDLHGSREVTDFDGQKMEERALARRWRVTYTPTIVFFPEQAPPRPGREIEVARMHGLMPKPEFLDLFRFVHERGYADGTEFRAWRQRRIRG
;
A
#
# COMPACT_ATOMS: atom_id res chain seq x y z
N MET A 1 -8.63 86.79 31.89
CA MET A 1 -7.77 85.67 32.30
C MET A 1 -8.69 84.60 32.83
N SER A 2 -9.08 83.69 31.94
CA SER A 2 -9.93 82.53 32.21
C SER A 2 -9.42 81.45 31.25
N GLU A 3 -8.98 80.33 31.80
CA GLU A 3 -8.56 79.14 31.05
C GLU A 3 -9.74 78.55 30.28
N PRO A 4 -9.51 77.99 29.07
CA PRO A 4 -10.41 77.02 28.48
C PRO A 4 -9.91 75.59 28.68
N GLU A 5 -10.85 74.78 29.14
CA GLU A 5 -10.88 73.33 29.22
C GLU A 5 -10.69 72.68 27.82
N ALA A 6 -9.81 71.69 27.70
CA ALA A 6 -9.64 70.90 26.48
C ALA A 6 -9.61 69.39 26.79
N THR A 7 -10.82 68.83 26.73
CA THR A 7 -11.24 67.54 26.15
C THR A 7 -10.24 66.38 26.05
N HIS A 8 -10.58 65.33 26.81
CA HIS A 8 -10.04 63.97 26.76
C HIS A 8 -10.18 63.31 25.37
N MET A 9 -9.08 62.72 24.90
CA MET A 9 -8.99 61.91 23.68
C MET A 9 -9.27 60.43 24.02
N PRO A 10 -10.23 59.75 23.37
CA PRO A 10 -10.51 58.35 23.69
C PRO A 10 -9.41 57.44 23.13
N THR A 11 -8.82 56.64 24.01
CA THR A 11 -7.85 55.59 23.69
C THR A 11 -8.53 54.44 22.95
N LEU A 12 -8.10 54.16 21.71
CA LEU A 12 -8.46 52.96 20.97
C LEU A 12 -7.87 51.71 21.66
N PRO A 13 -8.66 50.65 21.91
CA PRO A 13 -8.14 49.43 22.50
C PRO A 13 -7.30 48.68 21.45
N ARG A 14 -6.09 48.30 21.85
CA ARG A 14 -5.18 47.40 21.11
C ARG A 14 -5.88 46.05 20.88
N ARG A 15 -6.53 45.90 19.72
CA ARG A 15 -6.96 44.58 19.22
C ARG A 15 -5.73 43.81 18.78
N SER A 16 -5.17 43.06 19.72
CA SER A 16 -4.11 42.09 19.46
C SER A 16 -4.70 40.96 18.62
N LEU A 17 -4.39 40.93 17.32
CA LEU A 17 -4.64 39.78 16.45
C LEU A 17 -3.74 38.62 16.91
N LEU A 18 -4.30 37.69 17.66
CA LEU A 18 -3.71 36.38 17.89
C LEU A 18 -3.79 35.60 16.57
N ALA A 19 -2.71 35.58 15.81
CA ALA A 19 -2.53 34.67 14.69
C ALA A 19 -2.45 33.24 15.25
N ALA A 20 -3.52 32.47 15.13
CA ALA A 20 -3.49 31.05 15.41
C ALA A 20 -2.61 30.38 14.34
N LEU A 21 -1.38 29.99 14.73
CA LEU A 21 -0.57 29.07 13.93
C LEU A 21 -1.36 27.75 13.82
N ALA A 22 -2.01 27.54 12.68
CA ALA A 22 -2.54 26.23 12.33
C ALA A 22 -1.34 25.30 12.14
N LEU A 23 -1.09 24.44 13.14
CA LEU A 23 -0.11 23.37 13.05
C LEU A 23 -0.66 22.34 12.04
N SER A 24 -0.30 22.46 10.76
CA SER A 24 -0.58 21.40 9.80
C SER A 24 0.13 20.13 10.28
N PRO A 25 -0.58 19.00 10.44
CA PRO A 25 0.09 17.75 10.74
C PRO A 25 0.95 17.41 9.53
N ALA A 26 2.26 17.35 9.71
CA ALA A 26 3.13 16.72 8.73
C ALA A 26 2.61 15.29 8.55
N ALA A 27 2.22 14.94 7.32
CA ALA A 27 1.89 13.57 6.98
C ALA A 27 3.11 12.71 7.34
N ALA A 28 2.98 11.87 8.36
CA ALA A 28 4.01 10.90 8.71
C ALA A 28 4.14 9.96 7.51
N THR A 29 5.22 10.10 6.75
CA THR A 29 5.61 9.12 5.72
C THR A 29 5.86 7.80 6.43
N ALA A 30 5.21 6.71 6.00
CA ALA A 30 5.47 5.38 6.55
C ALA A 30 6.93 5.02 6.29
N ALA A 31 7.73 5.10 7.34
CA ALA A 31 9.11 4.66 7.28
C ALA A 31 9.11 3.12 7.20
N PRO A 32 9.92 2.53 6.33
CA PRO A 32 10.10 1.08 6.31
C PRO A 32 10.56 0.61 7.70
N VAL A 33 9.95 -0.44 8.21
CA VAL A 33 10.32 -1.02 9.52
C VAL A 33 11.37 -2.09 9.27
N PRO A 34 12.63 -1.92 9.74
CA PRO A 34 13.63 -2.97 9.66
C PRO A 34 13.19 -4.16 10.51
N THR A 35 13.37 -5.37 9.99
CA THR A 35 13.14 -6.63 10.72
C THR A 35 14.43 -7.43 10.78
N GLU A 36 14.49 -8.48 11.61
CA GLU A 36 15.64 -9.39 11.62
C GLU A 36 15.91 -10.07 10.26
N THR A 37 14.87 -10.13 9.41
CA THR A 37 14.90 -10.79 8.10
C THR A 37 14.91 -9.81 6.93
N GLY A 38 14.69 -8.51 7.12
CA GLY A 38 14.60 -7.55 6.02
C GLY A 38 13.85 -6.28 6.39
N PHE A 39 12.78 -5.99 5.65
CA PHE A 39 11.96 -4.79 5.81
C PHE A 39 10.48 -5.16 5.71
N THR A 40 9.64 -4.42 6.41
CA THR A 40 8.18 -4.47 6.27
C THR A 40 7.61 -3.03 6.26
N GLN A 41 6.30 -2.89 6.15
CA GLN A 41 5.60 -1.62 6.32
C GLN A 41 4.66 -1.73 7.51
N ASP A 42 4.52 -0.65 8.28
CA ASP A 42 3.59 -0.59 9.43
C ASP A 42 2.11 -0.75 9.04
N TRP A 43 1.80 -0.57 7.76
CA TRP A 43 0.45 -0.70 7.20
C TRP A 43 0.20 -2.01 6.45
N PHE A 44 1.17 -2.93 6.43
CA PHE A 44 0.90 -4.29 5.97
C PHE A 44 -0.04 -5.00 6.96
N HIS A 45 -0.87 -5.89 6.43
CA HIS A 45 -1.88 -6.57 7.22
C HIS A 45 -1.27 -7.71 8.03
N GLU A 46 -1.54 -7.67 9.33
CA GLU A 46 -1.21 -8.71 10.29
C GLU A 46 -2.49 -9.51 10.61
N GLY A 47 -2.69 -10.61 9.88
CA GLY A 47 -3.80 -11.54 10.07
C GLY A 47 -3.33 -12.93 10.52
N PHE A 48 -4.25 -13.89 10.56
CA PHE A 48 -3.93 -15.30 10.83
C PHE A 48 -3.37 -16.06 9.61
N LEU A 49 -3.09 -15.33 8.52
CA LEU A 49 -2.63 -15.87 7.24
C LEU A 49 -3.61 -16.88 6.63
N ASP A 50 -4.91 -16.64 6.82
CA ASP A 50 -5.96 -17.26 6.01
C ASP A 50 -6.28 -16.31 4.86
N LEU A 51 -5.76 -16.63 3.67
CA LEU A 51 -5.79 -15.69 2.55
C LEU A 51 -7.22 -15.47 2.01
N ARG A 52 -8.15 -16.39 2.30
CA ARG A 52 -9.56 -16.21 1.93
C ARG A 52 -10.24 -15.24 2.88
N GLU A 53 -9.97 -15.34 4.18
CA GLU A 53 -10.44 -14.38 5.19
C GLU A 53 -9.82 -13.00 4.93
N ASP A 54 -8.49 -12.92 4.74
CA ASP A 54 -7.79 -11.67 4.46
C ASP A 54 -8.35 -10.95 3.21
N LEU A 55 -8.68 -11.71 2.15
CA LEU A 55 -9.36 -11.17 0.97
C LEU A 55 -10.77 -10.67 1.29
N ALA A 56 -11.56 -11.45 2.03
CA ALA A 56 -12.93 -11.08 2.38
C ALA A 56 -12.96 -9.79 3.21
N GLU A 57 -12.06 -9.66 4.18
CA GLU A 57 -11.95 -8.46 4.98
C GLU A 57 -11.45 -7.25 4.17
N ALA A 58 -10.51 -7.46 3.24
CA ALA A 58 -10.06 -6.41 2.33
C ALA A 58 -11.24 -5.87 1.51
N THR A 59 -12.00 -6.77 0.89
CA THR A 59 -13.19 -6.43 0.09
C THR A 59 -14.26 -5.74 0.94
N ALA A 60 -14.52 -6.20 2.16
CA ALA A 60 -15.47 -5.57 3.09
C ALA A 60 -15.04 -4.14 3.48
N ALA A 61 -13.73 -3.88 3.56
CA ALA A 61 -13.17 -2.55 3.79
C ALA A 61 -13.08 -1.69 2.50
N GLY A 62 -13.57 -2.17 1.36
CA GLY A 62 -13.49 -1.48 0.08
C GLY A 62 -12.07 -1.44 -0.53
N GLN A 63 -11.17 -2.29 -0.02
CA GLN A 63 -9.79 -2.40 -0.47
C GLN A 63 -9.64 -3.55 -1.47
N ARG A 64 -8.59 -3.49 -2.30
CA ARG A 64 -8.08 -4.63 -3.07
C ARG A 64 -7.15 -5.47 -2.20
N PHE A 65 -6.93 -6.72 -2.59
CA PHE A 65 -6.04 -7.62 -1.89
C PHE A 65 -4.79 -7.95 -2.72
N ALA A 66 -3.63 -7.93 -2.08
CA ALA A 66 -2.37 -8.36 -2.68
C ALA A 66 -1.51 -9.12 -1.67
N VAL A 67 -0.77 -10.11 -2.18
CA VAL A 67 0.23 -10.86 -1.41
C VAL A 67 1.60 -10.54 -1.99
N VAL A 68 2.53 -10.08 -1.15
CA VAL A 68 3.92 -9.82 -1.51
C VAL A 68 4.83 -10.90 -0.94
N PHE A 69 5.64 -11.50 -1.80
CA PHE A 69 6.69 -12.45 -1.42
C PHE A 69 8.04 -11.76 -1.41
N ASP A 70 8.67 -11.72 -0.24
CA ASP A 70 10.03 -11.24 -0.03
C ASP A 70 10.95 -12.38 0.39
N LYS A 71 12.24 -12.07 0.52
CA LYS A 71 13.19 -12.97 1.18
C LYS A 71 14.29 -12.18 1.88
N ARG A 72 14.90 -12.81 2.88
CA ARG A 72 16.08 -12.27 3.55
C ARG A 72 17.22 -11.98 2.57
N GLY A 73 17.88 -10.84 2.77
CA GLY A 73 19.05 -10.42 1.97
C GLY A 73 18.74 -10.02 0.53
N CYS A 74 17.47 -9.86 0.16
CA CYS A 74 17.05 -9.44 -1.17
C CYS A 74 17.25 -7.92 -1.38
N PRO A 75 18.18 -7.49 -2.26
CA PRO A 75 18.42 -6.06 -2.48
C PRO A 75 17.22 -5.34 -3.10
N TYR A 76 16.48 -5.99 -4.00
CA TYR A 76 15.27 -5.42 -4.62
C TYR A 76 14.09 -5.35 -3.65
N CYS A 77 14.00 -6.24 -2.67
CA CYS A 77 12.96 -6.18 -1.64
C CYS A 77 13.25 -5.00 -0.71
N ARG A 78 14.53 -4.81 -0.33
CA ARG A 78 14.96 -3.59 0.36
C ARG A 78 14.60 -2.34 -0.45
N GLU A 79 14.96 -2.29 -1.73
CA GLU A 79 14.64 -1.14 -2.61
C GLU A 79 13.13 -0.88 -2.67
N MET A 80 12.31 -1.92 -2.84
CA MET A 80 10.85 -1.79 -2.83
C MET A 80 10.35 -1.14 -1.54
N HIS A 81 10.85 -1.57 -0.38
CA HIS A 81 10.42 -1.02 0.92
C HIS A 81 10.97 0.37 1.22
N THR A 82 12.24 0.62 0.93
CA THR A 82 12.94 1.84 1.36
C THR A 82 12.91 2.97 0.34
N ASP A 83 12.59 2.66 -0.91
CA ASP A 83 12.58 3.64 -2.01
C ASP A 83 11.21 3.75 -2.68
N HIS A 84 10.58 2.65 -3.13
CA HIS A 84 9.27 2.71 -3.81
C HIS A 84 8.12 3.00 -2.84
N LEU A 85 7.94 2.14 -1.83
CA LEU A 85 6.86 2.27 -0.86
C LEU A 85 7.05 3.48 0.07
N ALA A 86 8.26 4.04 0.12
CA ALA A 86 8.55 5.29 0.83
C ALA A 86 8.20 6.56 0.02
N GLN A 87 7.88 6.46 -1.28
CA GLN A 87 7.43 7.61 -2.05
C GLN A 87 6.02 8.02 -1.60
N PRO A 88 5.78 9.29 -1.23
CA PRO A 88 4.47 9.74 -0.78
C PRO A 88 3.32 9.48 -1.78
N GLU A 89 3.60 9.59 -3.08
CA GLU A 89 2.60 9.29 -4.12
C GLU A 89 2.22 7.79 -4.13
N ILE A 90 3.22 6.91 -3.98
CA ILE A 90 3.02 5.46 -4.02
C ILE A 90 2.33 5.00 -2.74
N GLU A 91 2.84 5.40 -1.58
CA GLU A 91 2.25 5.07 -0.28
C GLU A 91 0.82 5.59 -0.18
N GLY A 92 0.61 6.88 -0.48
CA GLY A 92 -0.70 7.54 -0.41
C GLY A 92 -1.71 6.95 -1.41
N PHE A 93 -1.24 6.31 -2.48
CA PHE A 93 -2.10 5.53 -3.35
C PHE A 93 -2.43 4.16 -2.74
N ILE A 94 -1.41 3.39 -2.37
CA ILE A 94 -1.54 1.96 -2.03
C ILE A 94 -2.18 1.75 -0.67
N ARG A 95 -1.65 2.39 0.39
CA ARG A 95 -2.06 2.18 1.79
C ARG A 95 -3.59 2.25 2.03
N PRO A 96 -4.33 3.26 1.53
CA PRO A 96 -5.78 3.29 1.73
C PRO A 96 -6.55 2.31 0.82
N ARG A 97 -5.96 1.84 -0.29
CA ARG A 97 -6.66 1.08 -1.35
C ARG A 97 -6.36 -0.40 -1.36
N PHE A 98 -5.30 -0.84 -0.70
CA PHE A 98 -4.85 -2.22 -0.71
C PHE A 98 -4.63 -2.75 0.70
N ARG A 99 -5.13 -3.96 0.94
CA ARG A 99 -4.68 -4.82 2.01
C ARG A 99 -3.55 -5.69 1.47
N MET A 100 -2.36 -5.54 2.04
CA MET A 100 -1.17 -6.27 1.62
C MET A 100 -0.72 -7.24 2.69
N VAL A 101 -0.61 -8.53 2.34
CA VAL A 101 -0.02 -9.56 3.20
C VAL A 101 1.40 -9.86 2.72
N GLN A 102 2.37 -9.80 3.62
CA GLN A 102 3.76 -10.13 3.32
C GLN A 102 4.08 -11.55 3.76
N LEU A 103 4.64 -12.34 2.84
CA LEU A 103 5.11 -13.70 3.07
C LEU A 103 6.61 -13.81 2.75
N ASP A 104 7.33 -14.64 3.49
CA ASP A 104 8.73 -14.97 3.19
C ASP A 104 8.80 -16.19 2.26
N LEU A 105 9.49 -16.05 1.13
CA LEU A 105 9.76 -17.11 0.16
C LEU A 105 10.42 -18.35 0.80
N HIS A 106 11.15 -18.17 1.89
CA HIS A 106 11.77 -19.25 2.68
C HIS A 106 11.14 -19.45 4.06
N GLY A 107 10.06 -18.72 4.34
CA GLY A 107 9.36 -18.72 5.61
C GLY A 107 8.70 -20.06 5.95
N SER A 108 8.42 -20.22 7.23
CA SER A 108 7.80 -21.42 7.81
C SER A 108 6.53 -21.10 8.59
N ARG A 109 5.96 -19.89 8.48
CA ARG A 109 4.64 -19.62 9.05
C ARG A 109 3.60 -20.46 8.32
N GLU A 110 2.62 -20.98 9.05
CA GLU A 110 1.47 -21.66 8.43
C GLU A 110 0.60 -20.60 7.72
N VAL A 111 0.22 -20.91 6.48
CA VAL A 111 -0.68 -20.11 5.65
C VAL A 111 -1.77 -21.02 5.11
N THR A 112 -3.01 -20.57 5.16
CA THR A 112 -4.14 -21.21 4.48
C THR A 112 -4.34 -20.57 3.12
N ASP A 113 -4.15 -21.34 2.04
CA ASP A 113 -4.40 -20.89 0.67
C ASP A 113 -5.90 -20.75 0.40
N PHE A 114 -6.27 -20.13 -0.73
CA PHE A 114 -7.65 -19.87 -1.12
C PHE A 114 -8.52 -21.11 -1.30
N ASP A 115 -7.93 -22.29 -1.48
CA ASP A 115 -8.63 -23.58 -1.51
C ASP A 115 -8.75 -24.26 -0.14
N GLY A 116 -8.25 -23.63 0.92
CA GLY A 116 -8.29 -24.14 2.29
C GLY A 116 -7.10 -25.03 2.65
N GLN A 117 -6.16 -25.27 1.73
CA GLN A 117 -4.98 -26.07 2.05
C GLN A 117 -4.01 -25.25 2.92
N LYS A 118 -3.66 -25.82 4.08
CA LYS A 118 -2.66 -25.28 4.99
C LYS A 118 -1.26 -25.76 4.62
N MET A 119 -0.30 -24.84 4.59
CA MET A 119 1.11 -25.16 4.34
C MET A 119 2.02 -24.02 4.81
N GLU A 120 3.32 -24.28 4.89
CA GLU A 120 4.30 -23.23 5.16
C GLU A 120 4.41 -22.23 4.00
N GLU A 121 4.79 -20.99 4.29
CA GLU A 121 5.03 -19.94 3.28
C GLU A 121 5.91 -20.41 2.12
N ARG A 122 7.03 -21.10 2.41
CA ARG A 122 7.93 -21.66 1.38
C ARG A 122 7.25 -22.69 0.48
N ALA A 123 6.31 -23.46 1.01
CA ALA A 123 5.55 -24.44 0.24
C ALA A 123 4.48 -23.74 -0.62
N LEU A 124 3.81 -22.74 -0.07
CA LEU A 124 2.87 -21.90 -0.81
C LEU A 124 3.57 -21.17 -1.96
N ALA A 125 4.73 -20.59 -1.71
CA ALA A 125 5.51 -19.91 -2.74
C ALA A 125 5.90 -20.85 -3.89
N ARG A 126 6.30 -22.10 -3.60
CA ARG A 126 6.52 -23.13 -4.62
C ARG A 126 5.24 -23.49 -5.37
N ARG A 127 4.13 -23.70 -4.65
CA ARG A 127 2.80 -24.00 -5.22
C ARG A 127 2.36 -22.90 -6.18
N TRP A 128 2.58 -21.65 -5.79
CA TRP A 128 2.29 -20.47 -6.59
C TRP A 128 3.39 -20.12 -7.59
N ARG A 129 4.41 -20.98 -7.76
CA ARG A 129 5.54 -20.84 -8.69
C ARG A 129 6.22 -19.48 -8.59
N VAL A 130 6.41 -18.97 -7.36
CA VAL A 130 7.19 -17.78 -7.06
C VAL A 130 8.67 -18.15 -7.11
N THR A 131 9.39 -17.58 -8.07
CA THR A 131 10.81 -17.88 -8.32
C THR A 131 11.72 -16.66 -8.13
N TYR A 132 11.14 -15.46 -8.05
CA TYR A 132 11.86 -14.19 -7.90
C TYR A 132 11.26 -13.37 -6.75
N THR A 133 12.03 -12.45 -6.19
CA THR A 133 11.57 -11.51 -5.16
C THR A 133 12.07 -10.10 -5.48
N PRO A 134 11.27 -9.05 -5.20
CA PRO A 134 9.89 -9.15 -4.72
C PRO A 134 8.95 -9.71 -5.79
N THR A 135 7.93 -10.46 -5.37
CA THR A 135 6.81 -10.84 -6.25
C THR A 135 5.52 -10.39 -5.59
N ILE A 136 4.73 -9.58 -6.28
CA ILE A 136 3.41 -9.16 -5.79
C ILE A 136 2.33 -9.85 -6.62
N VAL A 137 1.42 -10.56 -5.96
CA VAL A 137 0.30 -11.26 -6.57
C VAL A 137 -0.98 -10.54 -6.19
N PHE A 138 -1.80 -10.21 -7.18
CA PHE A 138 -3.03 -9.46 -6.99
C PHE A 138 -4.25 -10.34 -7.23
N PHE A 139 -5.28 -10.13 -6.42
CA PHE A 139 -6.48 -10.97 -6.40
C PHE A 139 -7.74 -10.17 -6.75
N PRO A 140 -8.76 -10.82 -7.33
CA PRO A 140 -10.07 -10.22 -7.52
C PRO A 140 -10.76 -10.02 -6.17
N GLU A 141 -11.81 -9.19 -6.13
CA GLU A 141 -12.62 -8.97 -4.91
C GLU A 141 -13.35 -10.23 -4.44
N GLN A 142 -13.59 -11.17 -5.35
CA GLN A 142 -14.25 -12.45 -5.12
C GLN A 142 -13.50 -13.53 -5.88
N ALA A 143 -13.19 -14.63 -5.20
CA ALA A 143 -12.47 -15.75 -5.79
C ALA A 143 -13.15 -17.08 -5.48
N PRO A 144 -13.17 -18.03 -6.43
CA PRO A 144 -13.57 -19.40 -6.14
C PRO A 144 -12.54 -20.10 -5.24
N PRO A 145 -12.90 -21.19 -4.54
CA PRO A 145 -11.98 -21.96 -3.71
C PRO A 145 -11.02 -22.79 -4.59
N ARG A 146 -10.04 -22.11 -5.18
CA ARG A 146 -8.96 -22.66 -6.02
C ARG A 146 -7.61 -22.14 -5.53
N PRO A 147 -6.48 -22.79 -5.85
CA PRO A 147 -5.16 -22.30 -5.46
C PRO A 147 -4.96 -20.85 -5.90
N GLY A 148 -4.35 -20.01 -5.05
CA GLY A 148 -4.20 -18.57 -5.33
C GLY A 148 -3.60 -18.26 -6.71
N ARG A 149 -2.66 -19.09 -7.17
CA ARG A 149 -2.05 -18.96 -8.51
C ARG A 149 -3.04 -19.03 -9.68
N GLU A 150 -4.15 -19.73 -9.51
CA GLU A 150 -5.16 -19.93 -10.57
C GLU A 150 -6.26 -18.87 -10.59
N ILE A 151 -6.27 -17.97 -9.61
CA ILE A 151 -7.28 -16.92 -9.44
C ILE A 151 -6.68 -15.52 -9.49
N GLU A 152 -5.36 -15.40 -9.59
CA GLU A 152 -4.68 -14.10 -9.69
C GLU A 152 -5.15 -13.30 -10.92
N VAL A 153 -5.26 -11.99 -10.77
CA VAL A 153 -5.65 -11.06 -11.84
C VAL A 153 -4.48 -10.25 -12.39
N ALA A 154 -3.40 -10.18 -11.63
CA ALA A 154 -2.13 -9.60 -12.05
C ALA A 154 -1.00 -10.13 -11.18
N ARG A 155 0.23 -10.06 -11.72
CA ARG A 155 1.45 -10.46 -11.01
C ARG A 155 2.63 -9.59 -11.41
N MET A 156 3.29 -9.02 -10.41
CA MET A 156 4.57 -8.34 -10.55
C MET A 156 5.70 -9.34 -10.38
N HIS A 157 6.49 -9.56 -11.43
CA HIS A 157 7.68 -10.42 -11.39
C HIS A 157 8.92 -9.56 -11.22
N GLY A 158 9.38 -9.37 -9.98
CA GLY A 158 10.50 -8.48 -9.67
C GLY A 158 10.09 -7.01 -9.60
N LEU A 159 11.00 -6.17 -9.10
CA LEU A 159 10.75 -4.75 -8.91
C LEU A 159 10.80 -3.99 -10.25
N MET A 160 9.73 -3.28 -10.57
CA MET A 160 9.63 -2.42 -11.76
C MET A 160 10.02 -0.97 -11.43
N PRO A 161 10.32 -0.11 -12.42
CA PRO A 161 10.47 1.33 -12.19
C PRO A 161 9.22 1.92 -11.54
N LYS A 162 9.40 2.91 -10.64
CA LYS A 162 8.33 3.52 -9.82
C LYS A 162 7.02 3.86 -10.58
N PRO A 163 7.04 4.50 -11.76
CA PRO A 163 5.81 4.79 -12.48
C PRO A 163 5.06 3.52 -12.90
N GLU A 164 5.79 2.49 -13.35
CA GLU A 164 5.21 1.21 -13.74
C GLU A 164 4.70 0.41 -12.55
N PHE A 165 5.47 0.43 -11.45
CA PHE A 165 5.06 -0.14 -10.17
C PHE A 165 3.70 0.42 -9.76
N LEU A 166 3.57 1.75 -9.71
CA LEU A 166 2.31 2.42 -9.35
C LEU A 166 1.19 2.15 -10.36
N ASP A 167 1.50 2.13 -11.66
CA ASP A 167 0.53 1.83 -12.70
C ASP A 167 -0.09 0.43 -12.54
N LEU A 168 0.67 -0.56 -12.08
CA LEU A 168 0.11 -1.90 -11.84
C LEU A 168 -0.88 -1.92 -10.67
N PHE A 169 -0.59 -1.18 -9.59
CA PHE A 169 -1.57 -0.99 -8.50
C PHE A 169 -2.82 -0.26 -9.01
N ARG A 170 -2.66 0.78 -9.83
CA ARG A 170 -3.79 1.48 -10.45
C ARG A 170 -4.62 0.56 -11.35
N PHE A 171 -3.97 -0.27 -12.15
CA PHE A 171 -4.62 -1.26 -13.01
C PHE A 171 -5.54 -2.19 -12.23
N VAL A 172 -5.05 -2.75 -11.11
CA VAL A 172 -5.84 -3.65 -10.27
C VAL A 172 -6.95 -2.90 -9.52
N HIS A 173 -6.64 -1.71 -8.98
CA HIS A 173 -7.62 -0.88 -8.28
C HIS A 173 -8.82 -0.55 -9.18
N GLU A 174 -8.54 -0.14 -10.42
CA GLU A 174 -9.55 0.25 -11.41
C GLU A 174 -10.21 -0.93 -12.13
N ARG A 175 -9.88 -2.17 -11.75
CA ARG A 175 -10.38 -3.39 -12.42
C ARG A 175 -10.05 -3.41 -13.91
N GLY A 176 -8.88 -2.91 -14.29
CA GLY A 176 -8.42 -2.90 -15.69
C GLY A 176 -8.32 -4.30 -16.31
N TYR A 177 -8.28 -5.35 -15.50
CA TYR A 177 -8.29 -6.76 -15.93
C TYR A 177 -9.69 -7.31 -16.23
N ALA A 178 -10.78 -6.60 -15.90
CA ALA A 178 -12.13 -7.16 -15.88
C ALA A 178 -12.66 -7.57 -17.26
N ASP A 179 -12.21 -6.92 -18.32
CA ASP A 179 -12.58 -7.23 -19.71
C ASP A 179 -11.53 -8.08 -20.44
N GLY A 180 -10.55 -8.62 -19.70
CA GLY A 180 -9.41 -9.34 -20.27
C GLY A 180 -8.34 -8.43 -20.87
N THR A 181 -8.39 -7.11 -20.66
CA THR A 181 -7.30 -6.22 -21.07
C THR A 181 -6.01 -6.57 -20.30
N GLU A 182 -4.93 -6.79 -21.05
CA GLU A 182 -3.58 -6.95 -20.51
C GLU A 182 -3.01 -5.63 -19.95
N PHE A 183 -2.26 -5.70 -18.84
CA PHE A 183 -1.66 -4.54 -18.19
C PHE A 183 -0.89 -3.61 -19.15
N ARG A 184 -0.08 -4.19 -20.06
CA ARG A 184 0.68 -3.42 -21.05
C ARG A 184 -0.23 -2.59 -21.96
N ALA A 185 -1.33 -3.18 -22.44
CA ALA A 185 -2.28 -2.51 -23.31
C ALA A 185 -3.03 -1.40 -22.54
N TRP A 186 -3.46 -1.70 -21.31
CA TRP A 186 -4.09 -0.71 -20.43
C TRP A 186 -3.18 0.49 -20.16
N ARG A 187 -1.90 0.25 -19.84
CA ARG A 187 -0.92 1.28 -19.53
C ARG A 187 -0.59 2.15 -20.74
N GLN A 188 -0.49 1.55 -21.94
CA GLN A 188 -0.28 2.30 -23.19
C GLN A 188 -1.42 3.27 -23.50
N ARG A 189 -2.68 2.90 -23.22
CA ARG A 189 -3.83 3.81 -23.41
C ARG A 189 -3.73 5.02 -22.49
N ARG A 190 -3.29 4.82 -21.25
CA ARG A 190 -3.13 5.89 -20.26
C ARG A 190 -1.99 6.85 -20.57
N ILE A 191 -0.85 6.37 -21.06
CA ILE A 191 0.30 7.24 -21.37
C ILE A 191 0.04 8.13 -22.59
N ARG A 192 -0.82 7.70 -23.52
CA ARG A 192 -1.13 8.40 -24.77
C ARG A 192 -2.30 9.38 -24.68
N GLY A 193 -3.11 9.29 -23.63
CA GLY A 193 -4.26 10.17 -23.39
C GLY A 193 -3.92 11.27 -22.40
#